data_AF-D8PV36-F1
#
_entry.id   AF-D8PV36-F1
#
_cell.length_a   1.000
_cell.length_b   1.000
_cell.length_c   1.000
_cell.angle_alpha   90.00
_cell.angle_beta   90.00
_cell.angle_gamma   90.00
#
_symmetry.space_group_name_H-M   'P 1'
#
loop_
_entity.id
_entity.type
_entity.pdbx_description
1 polymer ?
#
loop_
_entity_poly.entity_id
_entity_poly.type
_entity_poly.pdbx_seq_one_letter_code
_entity_poly.pdbx_strand_id
1 'polypeptide(L)'
;MQHMRLGDVAWDIAVGDEGNAGRLIWDGSYLIDLDYTYSPVGDTPRYIPSLAFPPSYFHRVIRTGSSSQNPIVRLNIMPWGEEIAANLQLLQDRARTETPQGSYHNVVRWVHRSSFILRPRRSAGSSSVGHGSSSSRPPSSRIPIYGHEGLFVDPTWYGTIVVETEGTNEALADLQERCGPGAFPPRAGPPVKREVDNREVFRIMRERSRPGEIWLRTVSTKERII
;
A
#
# COMPACT_ATOMS: atom_id res chain seq x y z
N MET A 1 -4.35 -32.65 -0.59
CA MET A 1 -3.35 -31.99 0.28
C MET A 1 -3.32 -30.53 -0.13
N GLN A 2 -3.64 -29.60 0.78
CA GLN A 2 -3.73 -28.19 0.40
C GLN A 2 -2.31 -27.60 0.37
N HIS A 3 -1.86 -27.21 -0.80
CA HIS A 3 -0.56 -26.54 -1.00
C HIS A 3 -0.64 -25.09 -0.48
N MET A 4 0.49 -24.57 0.00
CA MET A 4 0.60 -23.16 0.40
C MET A 4 0.35 -22.24 -0.80
N ARG A 5 -0.27 -21.09 -0.54
CA ARG A 5 -0.58 -20.05 -1.52
C ARG A 5 0.41 -18.89 -1.38
N LEU A 6 0.67 -18.20 -2.49
CA LEU A 6 1.47 -16.98 -2.49
C LEU A 6 1.05 -16.08 -1.33
N GLY A 7 1.99 -15.60 -0.53
CA GLY A 7 1.75 -14.73 0.63
C GLY A 7 1.42 -15.46 1.93
N ASP A 8 1.19 -16.78 1.93
CA ASP A 8 1.02 -17.53 3.17
C ASP A 8 2.28 -17.38 4.04
N VAL A 9 2.09 -17.17 5.35
CA VAL A 9 3.17 -16.98 6.31
C VAL A 9 3.24 -18.19 7.24
N ALA A 10 4.43 -18.79 7.33
CA ALA A 10 4.78 -19.81 8.30
C ALA A 10 5.60 -19.17 9.43
N TRP A 11 5.50 -19.72 10.65
CA TRP A 11 6.32 -19.28 11.77
C TRP A 11 7.05 -20.48 12.37
N ASP A 12 8.37 -20.41 12.39
CA ASP A 12 9.22 -21.32 13.15
C ASP A 12 9.15 -20.96 14.64
N ILE A 13 8.32 -21.71 15.37
CA ILE A 13 8.10 -21.52 16.80
C ILE A 13 9.36 -21.79 17.64
N ALA A 14 10.39 -22.46 17.08
CA ALA A 14 11.63 -22.74 17.81
C ALA A 14 12.53 -21.50 17.96
N VAL A 15 12.37 -20.48 17.10
CA VAL A 15 13.19 -19.26 17.10
C VAL A 15 12.74 -18.25 18.17
N GLY A 16 11.57 -18.46 18.78
CA GLY A 16 10.97 -17.51 19.73
C GLY A 16 10.09 -16.45 19.04
N ASP A 17 9.53 -15.52 19.82
CA ASP A 17 8.57 -14.51 19.35
C ASP A 17 9.14 -13.08 19.38
N GLU A 18 10.34 -12.92 18.83
CA GLU A 18 11.00 -11.62 18.71
C GLU A 18 10.73 -11.01 17.32
N GLY A 19 9.97 -9.92 17.27
CA GLY A 19 9.74 -9.18 16.02
C GLY A 19 9.20 -10.06 14.89
N ASN A 20 9.91 -10.12 13.77
CA ASN A 20 9.61 -11.02 12.64
C ASN A 20 10.57 -12.20 12.52
N ALA A 21 11.48 -12.41 13.48
CA ALA A 21 12.39 -13.54 13.48
C ALA A 21 11.62 -14.86 13.41
N GLY A 22 12.07 -15.76 12.54
CA GLY A 22 11.44 -17.06 12.29
C GLY A 22 10.12 -17.00 11.50
N ARG A 23 9.64 -15.81 11.09
CA ARG A 23 8.47 -15.70 10.20
C ARG A 23 8.93 -15.76 8.74
N LEU A 24 8.41 -16.74 8.02
CA LEU A 24 8.75 -17.05 6.64
C LEU A 24 7.53 -16.81 5.74
N ILE A 25 7.70 -16.11 4.63
CA ILE A 25 6.65 -15.89 3.62
C ILE A 25 6.84 -16.81 2.42
N TRP A 26 5.76 -17.39 1.92
CA TRP A 26 5.77 -18.20 0.69
C TRP A 26 5.63 -17.33 -0.55
N ASP A 27 6.61 -17.39 -1.46
CA ASP A 27 6.61 -16.63 -2.71
C ASP A 27 5.99 -17.37 -3.90
N GLY A 28 5.52 -18.60 -3.70
CA GLY A 28 5.06 -19.51 -4.75
C GLY A 28 6.02 -20.67 -5.05
N SER A 29 7.28 -20.57 -4.63
CA SER A 29 8.33 -21.57 -4.85
C SER A 29 9.14 -21.90 -3.59
N TYR A 30 9.40 -20.90 -2.74
CA TYR A 30 10.25 -20.99 -1.55
C TYR A 30 9.63 -20.25 -0.36
N LEU A 31 10.03 -20.68 0.85
CA LEU A 31 9.83 -19.95 2.09
C LEU A 31 10.99 -18.98 2.30
N ILE A 32 10.68 -17.71 2.54
CA ILE A 32 11.67 -16.64 2.60
C ILE A 32 11.57 -15.90 3.93
N ASP A 33 12.70 -15.69 4.58
CA ASP A 33 12.79 -15.03 5.88
C ASP A 33 12.50 -13.52 5.80
N LEU A 34 11.59 -13.06 6.65
CA LEU A 34 11.22 -11.65 6.78
C LEU A 34 12.25 -10.85 7.58
N ASP A 35 12.98 -11.48 8.51
CA ASP A 35 13.90 -10.81 9.43
C ASP A 35 15.20 -10.37 8.73
N TYR A 36 15.72 -11.19 7.81
CA TYR A 36 17.02 -10.94 7.17
C TYR A 36 16.93 -10.22 5.82
N THR A 37 15.82 -10.38 5.08
CA THR A 37 15.82 -10.07 3.62
C THR A 37 15.13 -8.76 3.25
N TYR A 38 14.14 -8.30 4.04
CA TYR A 38 13.24 -7.22 3.58
C TYR A 38 13.13 -6.03 4.52
N SER A 39 12.81 -6.23 5.80
CA SER A 39 12.83 -5.12 6.77
C SER A 39 12.58 -5.56 8.22
N PRO A 40 13.33 -5.04 9.21
CA PRO A 40 13.00 -5.22 10.63
C PRO A 40 11.61 -4.67 10.99
N VAL A 41 11.05 -3.75 10.20
CA VAL A 41 9.71 -3.19 10.41
C VAL A 41 8.58 -4.00 9.75
N GLY A 42 8.87 -5.21 9.25
CA GLY A 42 7.83 -6.14 8.77
C GLY A 42 7.26 -5.78 7.41
N ASP A 43 8.11 -5.38 6.47
CA ASP A 43 7.73 -5.13 5.09
C ASP A 43 7.78 -6.44 4.27
N THR A 44 6.86 -6.58 3.33
CA THR A 44 6.81 -7.73 2.43
C THR A 44 7.79 -7.58 1.26
N PRO A 45 8.22 -8.67 0.61
CA PRO A 45 8.99 -8.58 -0.63
C PRO A 45 8.26 -7.80 -1.72
N ARG A 46 9.01 -7.04 -2.54
CA ARG A 46 8.45 -6.22 -3.63
C ARG A 46 7.60 -7.01 -4.63
N TYR A 47 7.96 -8.26 -4.91
CA TYR A 47 7.23 -9.12 -5.84
C TYR A 47 5.92 -9.69 -5.25
N ILE A 48 5.61 -9.41 -3.97
CA ILE A 48 4.35 -9.76 -3.31
C ILE A 48 3.49 -8.48 -3.23
N PRO A 49 2.65 -8.19 -4.25
CA PRO A 49 1.87 -6.96 -4.27
C PRO A 49 0.74 -7.03 -3.26
N SER A 50 0.69 -6.08 -2.32
CA SER A 50 -0.33 -6.10 -1.25
C SER A 50 -1.76 -5.96 -1.76
N LEU A 51 -1.95 -5.37 -2.95
CA LEU A 51 -3.26 -5.29 -3.59
C LEU A 51 -3.86 -6.67 -3.95
N ALA A 52 -3.05 -7.73 -4.07
CA ALA A 52 -3.52 -9.08 -4.36
C ALA A 52 -4.20 -9.77 -3.16
N PHE A 53 -4.10 -9.16 -1.98
CA PHE A 53 -4.56 -9.69 -0.70
C PHE A 53 -5.54 -8.72 -0.05
N PRO A 54 -6.45 -9.18 0.82
CA PRO A 54 -7.22 -8.26 1.64
C PRO A 54 -6.33 -7.28 2.42
N PRO A 55 -6.73 -6.02 2.63
CA PRO A 55 -5.93 -5.04 3.40
C PRO A 55 -5.53 -5.53 4.81
N SER A 56 -6.30 -6.44 5.40
CA SER A 56 -6.04 -7.03 6.72
C SER A 56 -5.21 -8.32 6.69
N TYR A 57 -4.81 -8.82 5.51
CA TYR A 57 -4.24 -10.16 5.35
C TYR A 57 -2.98 -10.39 6.20
N PHE A 58 -2.07 -9.42 6.23
CA PHE A 58 -0.84 -9.49 7.03
C PHE A 58 -0.98 -8.92 8.44
N HIS A 59 -2.17 -8.46 8.83
CA HIS A 59 -2.36 -7.81 10.13
C HIS A 59 -2.09 -8.79 11.29
N ARG A 60 -1.19 -8.41 12.20
CA ARG A 60 -0.70 -9.23 13.34
C ARG A 60 0.00 -10.53 12.95
N VAL A 61 0.05 -10.86 11.67
CA VAL A 61 0.84 -11.96 11.12
C VAL A 61 2.28 -11.48 10.93
N ILE A 62 2.45 -10.37 10.20
CA ILE A 62 3.71 -9.66 10.08
C ILE A 62 3.69 -8.48 11.06
N ARG A 63 4.69 -8.43 11.94
CA ARG A 63 4.79 -7.39 12.96
C ARG A 63 5.39 -6.13 12.38
N THR A 64 4.67 -5.03 12.51
CA THR A 64 5.21 -3.70 12.26
C THR A 64 5.84 -3.20 13.55
N GLY A 65 7.03 -2.61 13.47
CA GLY A 65 7.89 -2.27 14.62
C GLY A 65 7.20 -1.50 15.76
N SER A 66 7.93 -1.31 16.88
CA SER A 66 7.39 -0.79 18.15
C SER A 66 6.71 0.59 18.05
N SER A 67 7.03 1.37 17.01
CA SER A 67 6.48 2.71 16.76
C SER A 67 5.05 2.70 16.20
N SER A 68 4.54 1.57 15.68
CA SER A 68 3.18 1.51 15.12
C SER A 68 2.64 0.09 14.92
N GLN A 69 1.36 -0.09 15.23
CA GLN A 69 0.63 -1.35 15.00
C GLN A 69 -0.07 -1.43 13.63
N ASN A 70 0.10 -0.39 12.80
CA ASN A 70 -0.56 -0.28 11.51
C ASN A 70 0.24 -1.02 10.43
N PRO A 71 -0.37 -1.95 9.67
CA PRO A 71 0.31 -2.75 8.65
C PRO A 71 1.02 -1.90 7.60
N ILE A 72 2.22 -2.35 7.21
CA ILE A 72 2.93 -1.84 6.03
C ILE A 72 2.47 -2.66 4.82
N VAL A 73 2.28 -1.96 3.71
CA VAL A 73 1.85 -2.54 2.44
C VAL A 73 2.66 -1.96 1.28
N ARG A 74 2.87 -2.80 0.27
CA ARG A 74 3.50 -2.43 -0.99
C ARG A 74 2.48 -2.31 -2.10
N LEU A 75 2.28 -1.09 -2.59
CA LEU A 75 1.38 -0.80 -3.71
C LEU A 75 1.95 0.27 -4.62
N ASN A 76 1.78 0.08 -5.92
CA ASN A 76 2.13 1.08 -6.92
C ASN A 76 0.92 1.97 -7.23
N ILE A 77 0.99 3.25 -6.87
CA ILE A 77 -0.09 4.23 -7.11
C ILE A 77 0.01 4.94 -8.46
N MET A 78 1.06 4.71 -9.26
CA MET A 78 1.25 5.38 -10.56
C MET A 78 0.03 5.33 -11.48
N PRO A 79 -0.73 4.21 -11.57
CA PRO A 79 -1.92 4.16 -12.43
C PRO A 79 -3.02 5.18 -12.08
N TRP A 80 -2.98 5.74 -10.87
CA TRP A 80 -3.94 6.73 -10.37
C TRP A 80 -3.31 8.11 -10.17
N GLY A 81 -2.08 8.33 -10.67
CA GLY A 81 -1.32 9.55 -10.43
C GLY A 81 -2.07 10.84 -10.82
N GLU A 82 -2.75 10.85 -11.96
CA GLU A 82 -3.54 12.01 -12.41
C GLU A 82 -4.74 12.30 -11.50
N GLU A 83 -5.45 11.26 -11.05
CA GLU A 83 -6.58 11.39 -10.11
C GLU A 83 -6.09 11.92 -8.75
N ILE A 84 -4.96 11.40 -8.28
CA ILE A 84 -4.30 11.87 -7.06
C ILE A 84 -3.86 13.34 -7.20
N ALA A 85 -3.32 13.74 -8.35
CA ALA A 85 -2.93 15.12 -8.58
C ALA A 85 -4.14 16.07 -8.59
N ALA A 86 -5.23 15.66 -9.24
CA ALA A 86 -6.46 16.45 -9.31
C ALA A 86 -7.14 16.65 -7.94
N ASN A 87 -7.04 15.66 -7.05
CA ASN A 87 -7.70 15.67 -5.74
C ASN A 87 -6.79 16.16 -4.59
N LEU A 88 -5.55 16.56 -4.88
CA LEU A 88 -4.57 16.93 -3.85
C LEU A 88 -4.95 18.24 -3.13
N GLN A 89 -4.95 18.20 -1.80
CA GLN A 89 -5.22 19.34 -0.93
C GLN A 89 -4.23 19.40 0.25
N LEU A 90 -3.85 20.60 0.65
CA LEU A 90 -3.16 20.86 1.92
C LEU A 90 -4.20 21.17 3.00
N LEU A 91 -4.26 20.34 4.03
CA LEU A 91 -5.27 20.42 5.08
C LEU A 91 -4.62 20.60 6.46
N GLN A 92 -5.29 21.37 7.31
CA GLN A 92 -4.97 21.43 8.74
C GLN A 92 -5.71 20.31 9.46
N ASP A 93 -4.97 19.35 10.00
CA ASP A 93 -5.50 18.26 10.80
C ASP A 93 -5.32 18.55 12.30
N ARG A 94 -6.36 18.26 13.09
CA ARG A 94 -6.36 18.48 14.54
C ARG A 94 -6.57 17.14 15.23
N ALA A 95 -5.51 16.61 15.81
CA ALA A 95 -5.52 15.34 16.51
C ALA A 95 -5.35 15.57 18.02
N ARG A 96 -6.10 14.80 18.82
CA ARG A 96 -5.92 14.77 20.27
C ARG A 96 -4.92 13.66 20.60
N THR A 97 -3.73 14.02 21.07
CA THR A 97 -2.66 13.08 21.39
C THR A 97 -2.51 12.98 22.90
N GLU A 98 -2.39 11.75 23.43
CA GLU A 98 -2.06 11.51 24.83
C GLU A 98 -0.55 11.61 25.03
N THR A 99 -0.11 12.39 26.02
CA THR A 99 1.30 12.46 26.40
C THR A 99 1.69 11.21 27.19
N PRO A 100 3.00 10.89 27.28
CA PRO A 100 3.47 9.77 28.10
C PRO A 100 3.04 9.84 29.58
N GLN A 101 2.59 11.01 30.06
CA GLN A 101 2.09 11.25 31.41
C GLN A 101 0.55 11.23 31.52
N GLY A 102 -0.16 10.79 30.47
CA GLY A 102 -1.62 10.65 30.47
C GLY A 102 -2.42 11.94 30.23
N SER A 103 -1.76 13.05 29.89
CA SER A 103 -2.45 14.31 29.57
C SER A 103 -2.76 14.40 28.08
N TYR A 104 -3.94 14.89 27.73
CA TYR A 104 -4.32 15.04 26.32
C TYR A 104 -4.01 16.43 25.78
N HIS A 105 -3.26 16.51 24.69
CA HIS A 105 -2.95 17.75 23.99
C HIS A 105 -3.58 17.75 22.59
N ASN A 106 -4.14 18.90 22.19
CA ASN A 106 -4.55 19.12 20.82
C ASN A 106 -3.33 19.50 20.00
N VAL A 107 -2.98 18.65 19.05
CA VAL A 107 -1.87 18.87 18.13
C VAL A 107 -2.46 19.24 16.78
N VAL A 108 -2.02 20.39 16.27
CA VAL A 108 -2.31 20.83 14.90
C VAL A 108 -1.16 20.39 14.02
N ARG A 109 -1.47 19.64 12.96
CA ARG A 109 -0.49 19.24 11.93
C ARG A 109 -1.02 19.61 10.55
N TRP A 110 -0.12 19.99 9.66
CA TRP A 110 -0.47 20.15 8.25
C TRP A 110 -0.26 18.82 7.52
N VAL A 111 -1.16 18.47 6.61
CA VAL A 111 -1.10 17.23 5.83
C VAL A 111 -1.44 17.49 4.38
N HIS A 112 -0.72 16.83 3.49
CA HIS A 112 -1.16 16.69 2.11
C HIS A 112 -2.06 15.47 2.02
N ARG A 113 -3.30 15.66 1.55
CA ARG A 113 -4.30 14.60 1.38
C ARG A 113 -4.75 14.57 -0.06
N SER A 114 -4.89 13.37 -0.60
CA SER A 114 -5.57 13.15 -1.88
C SER A 114 -6.33 11.82 -1.83
N SER A 115 -7.08 11.51 -2.87
CA SER A 115 -7.81 10.26 -2.99
C SER A 115 -7.92 9.80 -4.44
N PHE A 116 -8.13 8.49 -4.61
CA PHE A 116 -8.48 7.87 -5.89
C PHE A 116 -9.46 6.72 -5.69
N ILE A 117 -10.14 6.31 -6.76
CA ILE A 117 -11.14 5.23 -6.70
C ILE A 117 -10.59 3.94 -7.30
N LEU A 118 -10.51 2.90 -6.48
CA LEU A 118 -10.28 1.52 -6.91
C LEU A 118 -11.62 0.88 -7.26
N ARG A 119 -12.01 0.91 -8.53
CA ARG A 119 -13.21 0.23 -9.00
C ARG A 119 -12.94 -0.53 -10.30
N PRO A 120 -13.52 -1.73 -10.47
CA PRO A 120 -13.53 -2.40 -11.75
C PRO A 120 -14.08 -1.47 -12.82
N ARG A 121 -13.38 -1.38 -13.96
CA ARG A 121 -13.97 -0.73 -15.12
C ARG A 121 -15.21 -1.55 -15.47
N ARG A 122 -16.39 -0.91 -15.42
CA ARG A 122 -17.57 -1.51 -16.05
C ARG A 122 -17.15 -1.74 -17.50
N SER A 123 -17.20 -2.98 -17.96
CA SER A 123 -16.98 -3.28 -19.37
C SER A 123 -17.93 -2.36 -20.13
N ALA A 124 -17.38 -1.30 -20.74
CA ALA A 124 -18.14 -0.47 -21.64
C ALA A 124 -18.63 -1.46 -22.69
N GLY A 125 -19.95 -1.58 -22.82
CA GLY A 125 -20.56 -2.52 -23.75
C GLY A 125 -19.81 -2.45 -25.07
N SER A 126 -19.10 -3.52 -25.39
CA SER A 126 -18.57 -3.76 -26.72
C SER A 126 -19.81 -3.86 -27.61
N SER A 127 -20.19 -2.72 -28.15
CA SER A 127 -20.94 -2.60 -29.38
C SER A 127 -19.96 -2.96 -30.50
N SER A 128 -19.52 -4.22 -30.53
CA SER A 128 -18.91 -4.80 -31.72
C SER A 128 -19.68 -6.08 -32.04
N VAL A 129 -20.58 -5.93 -33.01
CA VAL A 129 -21.06 -7.03 -33.84
C VAL A 129 -19.80 -7.72 -34.41
N GLY A 130 -19.43 -8.87 -33.86
CA GLY A 130 -18.21 -9.58 -34.20
C GLY A 130 -18.35 -11.07 -33.89
N HIS A 131 -18.31 -11.86 -34.96
CA HIS A 131 -18.53 -13.30 -35.02
C HIS A 131 -17.58 -14.12 -34.13
N GLY A 132 -18.13 -15.13 -33.45
CA GLY A 132 -17.51 -16.44 -33.17
C GLY A 132 -16.25 -16.51 -32.29
N SER A 133 -16.40 -16.88 -31.02
CA SER A 133 -16.05 -18.22 -30.53
C SER A 133 -16.34 -18.32 -29.03
N SER A 134 -16.93 -19.44 -28.63
CA SER A 134 -17.32 -19.75 -27.26
C SER A 134 -16.09 -20.10 -26.42
N SER A 135 -15.58 -19.11 -25.67
CA SER A 135 -14.83 -19.32 -24.44
C SER A 135 -15.49 -18.46 -23.37
N SER A 136 -16.46 -19.04 -22.68
CA SER A 136 -17.29 -18.40 -21.65
C SER A 136 -16.50 -18.18 -20.37
N ARG A 137 -15.49 -17.30 -20.41
CA ARG A 137 -14.92 -16.72 -19.22
C ARG A 137 -15.53 -15.31 -19.10
N PRO A 138 -16.33 -15.01 -18.06
CA PRO A 138 -16.85 -13.66 -17.89
C PRO A 138 -15.65 -12.70 -17.90
N PRO A 139 -15.69 -11.57 -18.61
CA PRO A 139 -14.61 -10.58 -18.53
C PRO A 139 -14.47 -10.26 -17.06
N SER A 140 -13.32 -10.64 -16.46
CA SER A 140 -13.18 -10.49 -15.03
C SER A 140 -13.32 -9.01 -14.73
N SER A 141 -14.37 -8.64 -13.99
CA SER A 141 -14.56 -7.32 -13.42
C SER A 141 -13.52 -7.06 -12.32
N ARG A 142 -12.28 -7.48 -12.54
CA ARG A 142 -11.17 -7.42 -11.61
C ARG A 142 -10.12 -6.50 -12.19
N ILE A 143 -9.51 -5.71 -11.33
CA ILE A 143 -8.53 -4.71 -11.72
C ILE A 143 -7.18 -5.42 -11.76
N PRO A 144 -6.44 -5.43 -12.89
CA PRO A 144 -5.11 -6.02 -12.93
C PRO A 144 -4.14 -5.20 -12.06
N ILE A 145 -3.17 -5.87 -11.43
CA ILE A 145 -2.13 -5.18 -10.66
C ILE A 145 -1.00 -4.77 -11.60
N TYR A 146 -0.71 -3.47 -11.65
CA TYR A 146 0.33 -2.94 -12.52
C TYR A 146 1.71 -3.52 -12.18
N GLY A 147 2.42 -4.03 -13.18
CA GLY A 147 3.74 -4.64 -13.02
C GLY A 147 3.74 -6.10 -12.55
N HIS A 148 2.56 -6.72 -12.34
CA HIS A 148 2.45 -8.12 -11.92
C HIS A 148 1.49 -8.90 -12.83
N GLU A 149 2.05 -9.75 -13.68
CA GLU A 149 1.26 -10.54 -14.63
C GLU A 149 0.36 -11.57 -13.92
N GLY A 150 -0.89 -11.69 -14.38
CA GLY A 150 -1.84 -12.67 -13.86
C GLY A 150 -2.42 -12.38 -12.46
N LEU A 151 -1.94 -11.34 -11.76
CA LEU A 151 -2.46 -10.92 -10.47
C LEU A 151 -3.50 -9.79 -10.60
N PHE A 152 -4.49 -9.84 -9.71
CA PHE A 152 -5.62 -8.91 -9.71
C PHE A 152 -5.83 -8.35 -8.31
N VAL A 153 -6.29 -7.10 -8.24
CA VAL A 153 -6.66 -6.44 -6.99
C VAL A 153 -7.79 -7.22 -6.32
N ASP A 154 -7.58 -7.58 -5.06
CA ASP A 154 -8.59 -8.21 -4.22
C ASP A 154 -9.80 -7.26 -4.05
N PRO A 155 -11.04 -7.76 -4.23
CA PRO A 155 -12.24 -6.91 -4.14
C PRO A 155 -12.43 -6.14 -2.84
N THR A 156 -11.80 -6.56 -1.75
CA THR A 156 -11.86 -5.83 -0.46
C THR A 156 -11.09 -4.52 -0.47
N TRP A 157 -10.28 -4.26 -1.49
CA TRP A 157 -9.70 -2.93 -1.76
C TRP A 157 -10.63 -2.00 -2.55
N TYR A 158 -11.74 -2.50 -3.10
CA TYR A 158 -12.60 -1.66 -3.95
C TYR A 158 -13.29 -0.57 -3.14
N GLY A 159 -13.32 0.63 -3.70
CA GLY A 159 -13.82 1.83 -3.04
C GLY A 159 -12.85 2.99 -3.17
N THR A 160 -12.86 3.87 -2.18
CA THR A 160 -12.00 5.05 -2.13
C THR A 160 -10.71 4.71 -1.40
N ILE A 161 -9.57 5.03 -1.99
CA ILE A 161 -8.28 5.04 -1.31
C ILE A 161 -7.93 6.49 -1.03
N VAL A 162 -7.70 6.81 0.24
CA VAL A 162 -7.22 8.11 0.67
C VAL A 162 -5.72 8.01 0.96
N VAL A 163 -4.92 8.86 0.33
CA VAL A 163 -3.47 8.90 0.54
C VAL A 163 -3.12 10.18 1.27
N GLU A 164 -2.38 10.04 2.37
CA GLU A 164 -1.86 11.16 3.15
C GLU A 164 -0.33 11.13 3.25
N THR A 165 0.24 12.33 3.30
CA THR A 165 1.62 12.54 3.70
C THR A 165 1.74 13.81 4.54
N GLU A 166 2.91 14.04 5.14
CA GLU A 166 3.15 15.22 5.96
C GLU A 166 3.01 16.51 5.15
N GLY A 167 2.64 17.62 5.82
CA GLY A 167 2.45 18.92 5.20
C GLY A 167 3.74 19.62 4.72
N THR A 168 4.86 18.91 4.65
CA THR A 168 6.15 19.46 4.22
C THR A 168 6.32 19.37 2.70
N ASN A 169 7.19 20.21 2.13
CA ASN A 169 7.44 20.22 0.69
C ASN A 169 8.18 18.95 0.22
N GLU A 170 8.97 18.35 1.11
CA GLU A 170 9.72 17.11 0.89
C GLU A 170 8.79 15.89 0.84
N ALA A 171 7.81 15.86 1.73
CA ALA A 171 6.75 14.85 1.76
C ALA A 171 5.84 14.96 0.52
N LEU A 172 5.46 16.19 0.14
CA LEU A 172 4.76 16.42 -1.11
C LEU A 172 5.57 15.95 -2.32
N ALA A 173 6.88 16.23 -2.35
CA ALA A 173 7.77 15.77 -3.42
C ALA A 173 7.76 14.24 -3.54
N ASP A 174 7.80 13.56 -2.40
CA ASP A 174 7.73 12.10 -2.32
C ASP A 174 6.43 11.57 -2.91
N LEU A 175 5.29 12.14 -2.51
CA LEU A 175 3.99 11.73 -3.05
C LEU A 175 3.91 11.95 -4.57
N GLN A 176 4.42 13.09 -5.07
CA GLN A 176 4.45 13.39 -6.51
C GLN A 176 5.28 12.36 -7.29
N GLU A 177 6.46 12.00 -6.77
CA GLU A 177 7.34 11.01 -7.38
C GLU A 177 6.71 9.61 -7.45
N ARG A 178 5.95 9.22 -6.41
CA ARG A 178 5.20 7.96 -6.37
C ARG A 178 4.07 7.87 -7.39
N CYS A 179 3.49 9.01 -7.76
CA CYS A 179 2.43 9.11 -8.77
C CYS A 179 2.94 8.91 -10.20
N GLY A 180 4.26 8.90 -10.40
CA GLY A 180 4.86 8.64 -11.71
C GLY A 180 4.95 9.87 -12.61
N PRO A 181 5.63 9.73 -13.76
CA PRO A 181 5.85 10.85 -14.68
C PRO A 181 4.52 11.33 -15.28
N GLY A 182 4.39 12.64 -15.45
CA GLY A 182 3.22 13.25 -16.10
C GLY A 182 2.01 13.49 -15.20
N ALA A 183 1.95 12.86 -14.01
CA ALA A 183 0.85 13.07 -13.07
C ALA A 183 0.81 14.51 -12.50
N PHE A 184 1.98 15.10 -12.26
CA PHE A 184 2.13 16.47 -11.77
C PHE A 184 2.93 17.33 -12.75
N PRO A 185 2.74 18.65 -12.76
CA PRO A 185 3.59 19.56 -13.52
C PRO A 185 5.08 19.36 -13.19
N PRO A 186 5.99 19.50 -14.16
CA PRO A 186 7.42 19.37 -13.93
C PRO A 186 7.89 20.34 -12.83
N ARG A 187 8.62 19.82 -11.83
CA ARG A 187 9.26 20.68 -10.82
C ARG A 187 10.45 21.41 -11.43
N ALA A 188 10.62 22.66 -11.03
CA ALA A 188 11.88 23.37 -11.21
C ALA A 188 12.92 22.79 -10.23
N GLY A 189 13.91 22.07 -10.75
CA GLY A 189 15.02 21.54 -9.95
C GLY A 189 15.57 20.20 -10.46
N PRO A 190 16.78 19.81 -10.02
CA PRO A 190 17.38 18.54 -10.41
C PRO A 190 16.58 17.35 -9.87
N PRO A 191 16.50 16.23 -10.61
CA PRO A 191 15.81 15.03 -10.15
C PRO A 191 16.51 14.47 -8.91
N VAL A 192 15.78 14.37 -7.81
CA VAL A 192 16.27 13.69 -6.61
C VAL A 192 16.25 12.18 -6.89
N LYS A 193 17.42 11.55 -6.96
CA LYS A 193 17.51 10.08 -7.05
C LYS A 193 17.12 9.49 -5.70
N ARG A 194 15.90 8.99 -5.58
CA ARG A 194 15.49 8.15 -4.45
C ARG A 194 15.50 6.67 -4.85
N GLU A 195 15.74 5.80 -3.89
CA GLU A 195 15.62 4.36 -4.09
C GLU A 195 14.22 4.03 -4.57
N VAL A 196 14.15 3.36 -5.73
CA VAL A 196 12.91 2.96 -6.39
C VAL A 196 12.01 2.16 -5.45
N ASP A 197 12.61 1.39 -4.55
CA ASP A 197 11.92 0.51 -3.60
C ASP A 197 11.05 1.28 -2.59
N ASN A 198 11.42 2.51 -2.22
CA ASN A 198 10.67 3.29 -1.24
C ASN A 198 9.34 3.82 -1.78
N ARG A 199 9.19 3.93 -3.11
CA ARG A 199 8.01 4.56 -3.73
C ARG A 199 6.72 3.75 -3.56
N GLU A 200 6.86 2.45 -3.33
CA GLU A 200 5.72 1.53 -3.23
C GLU A 200 5.30 1.28 -1.77
N VAL A 201 6.02 1.80 -0.77
CA VAL A 201 5.79 1.47 0.64
C VAL A 201 4.83 2.46 1.30
N PHE A 202 3.71 1.95 1.82
CA PHE A 202 2.68 2.70 2.52
C PHE A 202 2.29 2.00 3.81
N ARG A 203 1.64 2.74 4.70
CA ARG A 203 1.04 2.23 5.93
C ARG A 203 -0.46 2.37 5.87
N ILE A 204 -1.19 1.31 6.21
CA ILE A 204 -2.65 1.37 6.34
C ILE A 204 -2.99 2.03 7.68
N MET A 205 -3.69 3.16 7.65
CA MET A 205 -4.15 3.88 8.83
C MET A 205 -5.47 3.27 9.30
N ARG A 206 -5.39 2.23 10.13
CA ARG A 206 -6.57 1.40 10.50
C ARG A 206 -7.60 2.17 11.30
N GLU A 207 -7.15 3.08 12.16
CA GLU A 207 -7.99 3.93 12.99
C GLU A 207 -8.86 4.90 12.17
N ARG A 208 -8.54 5.10 10.88
CA ARG A 208 -9.30 5.95 9.94
C ARG A 208 -9.99 5.15 8.85
N SER A 209 -9.50 3.95 8.56
CA SER A 209 -10.03 3.08 7.51
C SER A 209 -11.35 2.44 7.91
N ARG A 210 -12.23 2.26 6.93
CA ARG A 210 -13.56 1.65 7.07
C ARG A 210 -13.93 0.91 5.78
N PRO A 211 -14.92 0.00 5.79
CA PRO A 211 -15.34 -0.68 4.57
C PRO A 211 -15.65 0.32 3.44
N GLY A 212 -15.04 0.11 2.26
CA GLY A 212 -15.16 0.99 1.09
C GLY A 212 -14.30 2.26 1.12
N GLU A 213 -13.54 2.52 2.20
CA GLU A 213 -12.62 3.65 2.31
C GLU A 213 -11.35 3.26 3.09
N ILE A 214 -10.23 3.08 2.38
CA ILE A 214 -8.95 2.69 2.99
C ILE A 214 -8.02 3.90 3.03
N TRP A 215 -7.47 4.19 4.21
CA TRP A 215 -6.53 5.28 4.42
C TRP A 215 -5.10 4.76 4.40
N LEU A 216 -4.26 5.40 3.59
CA LEU A 216 -2.85 5.09 3.42
C LEU A 216 -2.01 6.31 3.80
N ARG A 217 -0.90 6.07 4.51
CA ARG A 217 0.14 7.07 4.74
C ARG A 217 1.43 6.65 4.03
N THR A 218 2.09 7.57 3.34
CA THR A 218 3.44 7.31 2.80
C THR A 218 4.41 7.00 3.94
N VAL A 219 5.20 5.94 3.81
CA VAL A 219 6.27 5.65 4.77
C VAL A 219 7.58 6.25 4.25
N SER A 220 8.24 7.06 5.08
CA SER A 220 9.53 7.66 4.73
C SER A 220 10.67 6.66 4.91
N THR A 221 11.80 6.86 4.21
CA THR A 221 13.00 6.02 4.40
C THR A 221 13.48 6.01 5.85
N LYS A 222 13.34 7.13 6.58
CA LYS A 222 13.72 7.22 8.00
C LYS A 222 12.87 6.29 8.87
N GLU A 223 11.57 6.20 8.59
CA GLU A 223 10.63 5.33 9.31
C GLU A 223 10.82 3.83 8.98
N ARG A 224 11.61 3.47 7.97
CA ARG A 224 11.94 2.07 7.64
C ARG A 224 13.18 1.54 8.38
N ILE A 225 14.00 2.43 8.94
CA ILE A 225 15.28 2.09 9.58
C ILE A 225 15.12 1.94 11.11
N ILE A 226 14.00 2.42 11.67
CA ILE A 226 13.69 2.46 13.12
C ILE A 226 12.55 1.48 13.42
#